data_AF-A0A534A7L8-F1
#
_entry.id   AF-A0A534A7L8-F1
#
_cell.length_a   1.000
_cell.length_b   1.000
_cell.length_c   1.000
_cell.angle_alpha   90.00
_cell.angle_beta   90.00
_cell.angle_gamma   90.00
#
_symmetry.space_group_name_H-M   'P 1'
#
loop_
_entity.id
_entity.type
_entity.pdbx_description
1 polymer ?
#
loop_
_entity_poly.entity_id
_entity_poly.type
_entity_poly.pdbx_seq_one_letter_code
_entity_poly.pdbx_strand_id
1 'polypeptide(L)'
;VSGKPTKFTVSVTAQSGSGTPTGTVDIFAGGQQCTITLPGTNCSLTLSGNGTITVTAVYNGDANFAGDGISKTTPVVSQTTVFLDQFGLTGTWYNAATSGQGFLLVSYPDLAGAGTGVIAGGWFTFDVVSGGADKQRWYSFSGNARSIDAQATL
;
A
#
# COMPACT_ATOMS: atom_id res chain seq x y z
N VAL A 1 12.99 10.94 -1.81
CA VAL A 1 12.00 10.84 -0.71
C VAL A 1 12.16 9.48 -0.05
N SER A 2 12.61 9.43 1.21
CA SER A 2 12.67 8.16 1.96
C SER A 2 11.25 7.80 2.38
N GLY A 3 10.85 6.55 2.14
CA GLY A 3 9.48 6.09 2.35
C GLY A 3 9.02 6.27 3.79
N LYS A 4 7.75 6.66 3.97
CA LYS A 4 7.21 6.99 5.30
C LYS A 4 7.30 5.77 6.22
N PRO A 5 7.77 5.92 7.47
CA PRO A 5 7.77 4.84 8.45
C PRO A 5 6.38 4.22 8.59
N THR A 6 6.29 2.90 8.41
CA THR A 6 5.02 2.16 8.51
C THR A 6 4.94 1.46 9.86
N LYS A 7 3.81 1.64 10.56
CA LYS A 7 3.54 1.04 11.86
C LYS A 7 2.95 -0.35 11.67
N PHE A 8 3.59 -1.36 12.24
CA PHE A 8 3.12 -2.74 12.21
C PHE A 8 2.60 -3.15 13.59
N THR A 9 1.43 -3.79 13.62
CA THR A 9 0.88 -4.42 14.82
C THR A 9 1.08 -5.93 14.70
N VAL A 10 1.81 -6.52 15.62
CA VAL A 10 1.96 -7.98 15.72
C VAL A 10 1.00 -8.48 16.78
N SER A 11 0.25 -9.55 16.49
CA SER A 11 -0.68 -10.16 17.46
C SER A 11 -0.26 -11.57 17.84
N VAL A 12 -0.33 -11.89 19.13
CA VAL A 12 -0.12 -13.24 19.67
C VAL A 12 -1.48 -13.86 20.02
N THR A 13 -1.71 -15.10 19.59
CA THR A 13 -2.91 -15.88 19.89
C THR A 13 -2.53 -17.25 20.41
N ALA A 14 -3.08 -17.66 21.55
CA ALA A 14 -2.90 -19.02 22.04
C ALA A 14 -3.64 -20.01 21.11
N GLN A 15 -2.91 -21.00 20.57
CA GLN A 15 -3.43 -21.87 19.50
C GLN A 15 -4.12 -23.13 20.05
N SER A 16 -3.73 -23.61 21.24
CA SER A 16 -4.37 -24.69 22.01
C SER A 16 -3.61 -24.98 23.31
N GLY A 17 -4.29 -25.50 24.34
CA GLY A 17 -3.67 -25.91 25.61
C GLY A 17 -4.43 -25.41 26.84
N SER A 18 -4.12 -25.96 28.03
CA SER A 18 -4.61 -25.45 29.31
C SER A 18 -3.60 -24.50 29.94
N GLY A 19 -4.08 -23.41 30.56
CA GLY A 19 -3.25 -22.41 31.23
C GLY A 19 -3.08 -21.14 30.40
N THR A 20 -2.74 -20.04 31.08
CA THR A 20 -2.51 -18.73 30.46
C THR A 20 -1.01 -18.44 30.50
N PRO A 21 -0.32 -18.43 29.35
CA PRO A 21 1.09 -18.10 29.31
C PRO A 21 1.34 -16.70 29.88
N THR A 22 2.38 -16.59 30.68
CA THR A 22 2.89 -15.34 31.27
C THR A 22 4.28 -15.04 30.72
N GLY A 23 4.89 -13.93 31.12
CA GLY A 23 6.22 -13.55 30.63
C GLY A 23 6.16 -12.65 29.39
N THR A 24 7.16 -12.76 28.53
CA THR A 24 7.37 -11.82 27.42
C THR A 24 7.56 -12.51 26.07
N VAL A 25 7.06 -11.85 25.02
CA VAL A 25 7.35 -12.18 23.62
C VAL A 25 8.14 -11.03 23.00
N ASP A 26 9.37 -11.30 22.58
CA ASP A 26 10.21 -10.35 21.87
C ASP A 26 10.03 -10.50 20.35
N ILE A 27 9.74 -9.39 19.69
CA ILE A 27 9.57 -9.30 18.24
C ILE A 27 10.73 -8.51 17.66
N PHE A 28 11.42 -9.08 16.67
CA PHE A 28 12.50 -8.46 15.93
C PHE A 28 12.12 -8.32 14.46
N ALA A 29 12.29 -7.14 13.89
CA ALA A 29 12.12 -6.93 12.46
C ALA A 29 12.95 -5.72 11.99
N GLY A 30 13.78 -5.91 10.96
CA GLY A 30 14.48 -4.79 10.29
C GLY A 30 15.36 -3.96 11.21
N GLY A 31 16.03 -4.62 12.17
CA GLY A 31 16.86 -3.98 13.18
C GLY A 31 16.07 -3.25 14.29
N GLN A 32 14.75 -3.37 14.31
CA GLN A 32 13.90 -2.88 15.39
C GLN A 32 13.48 -4.04 16.30
N GLN A 33 13.27 -3.75 17.58
CA GLN A 33 12.77 -4.69 18.57
C GLN A 33 11.54 -4.11 19.28
N CYS A 34 10.61 -4.98 19.63
CA CYS A 34 9.43 -4.64 20.40
C CYS A 34 9.01 -5.82 21.27
N THR A 35 8.65 -5.55 22.53
CA THR A 35 8.32 -6.60 23.50
C THR A 35 6.84 -6.54 23.86
N ILE A 36 6.19 -7.70 23.87
CA ILE A 36 4.83 -7.90 24.35
C ILE A 36 4.91 -8.55 25.74
N THR A 37 4.40 -7.87 26.77
CA THR A 37 4.22 -8.48 28.10
C THR A 37 2.85 -9.15 28.15
N LEU A 38 2.82 -10.48 28.34
CA LEU A 38 1.59 -11.25 28.41
C LEU A 38 0.80 -10.91 29.70
N PRO A 39 -0.54 -10.85 29.65
CA PRO A 39 -1.44 -11.28 28.57
C PRO A 39 -1.70 -10.21 27.49
N GLY A 40 -0.89 -9.14 27.44
CA GLY A 40 -0.91 -8.20 26.34
C GLY A 40 -0.78 -8.94 25.00
N THR A 41 -1.49 -8.46 23.98
CA THR A 41 -1.60 -9.18 22.71
C THR A 41 -0.84 -8.52 21.58
N ASN A 42 -0.35 -7.29 21.77
CA ASN A 42 0.24 -6.52 20.69
C ASN A 42 1.35 -5.58 21.14
N CYS A 43 2.18 -5.23 20.17
CA CYS A 43 3.15 -4.15 20.28
C CYS A 43 3.39 -3.53 18.88
N SER A 44 4.13 -2.43 18.81
CA SER A 44 4.32 -1.65 17.57
C SER A 44 5.77 -1.55 17.15
N LEU A 45 6.02 -1.80 15.86
CA LEU A 45 7.32 -1.59 15.21
C LEU A 45 7.18 -0.55 14.10
N THR A 46 8.24 0.24 13.93
CA THR A 46 8.34 1.24 12.87
C THR A 46 9.37 0.79 11.85
N LEU A 47 8.91 0.28 10.71
CA LEU A 47 9.81 -0.20 9.66
C LEU A 47 9.96 0.86 8.57
N SER A 48 11.16 0.94 7.98
CA SER A 48 11.48 1.86 6.89
C SER A 48 12.25 1.13 5.79
N GLY A 49 12.07 1.58 4.54
CA GLY A 49 12.71 1.00 3.38
C GLY A 49 11.80 0.06 2.57
N ASN A 50 12.27 -0.27 1.38
CA ASN A 50 11.64 -1.25 0.49
C ASN A 50 12.48 -2.52 0.49
N GLY A 51 11.82 -3.67 0.42
CA GLY A 51 12.49 -4.95 0.28
C GLY A 51 11.85 -6.03 1.12
N THR A 52 12.59 -7.10 1.34
CA THR A 52 12.12 -8.23 2.13
C THR A 52 12.65 -8.11 3.55
N ILE A 53 11.77 -8.25 4.54
CA ILE A 53 12.13 -8.25 5.95
C ILE A 53 11.85 -9.64 6.56
N THR A 54 12.74 -10.08 7.44
CA THR A 54 12.48 -11.22 8.32
C THR A 54 11.93 -10.72 9.64
N VAL A 55 10.74 -11.18 10.01
CA VAL A 55 10.14 -10.94 11.33
C VAL A 55 10.37 -12.18 12.17
N THR A 56 11.01 -12.01 13.33
CA THR A 56 11.26 -13.07 14.30
C THR A 56 10.47 -12.77 15.57
N ALA A 57 9.75 -13.77 16.09
CA ALA A 57 9.06 -13.70 17.37
C ALA A 57 9.64 -14.75 18.31
N VAL A 58 9.98 -14.36 19.53
CA VAL A 58 10.59 -15.22 20.55
C VAL A 58 9.80 -15.11 21.83
N TYR A 59 9.15 -16.19 22.26
CA TYR A 59 8.61 -16.30 23.60
C TYR A 59 9.72 -16.72 24.57
N ASN A 60 9.92 -15.96 25.64
CA ASN A 60 11.03 -16.21 26.58
C ASN A 60 10.73 -17.33 27.61
N GLY A 61 9.54 -17.91 27.56
CA GLY A 61 9.09 -18.91 28.52
C GLY A 61 8.62 -18.29 29.84
N ASP A 62 8.07 -19.16 30.68
CA ASP A 62 7.76 -18.87 32.09
C ASP A 62 7.95 -20.15 32.94
N ALA A 63 7.41 -20.15 34.17
CA ALA A 63 7.52 -21.29 35.08
C ALA A 63 6.82 -22.57 34.58
N ASN A 64 5.85 -22.45 33.67
CA ASN A 64 4.99 -23.53 33.20
C ASN A 64 5.18 -23.84 31.71
N PHE A 65 5.65 -22.87 30.91
CA PHE A 65 5.77 -22.96 29.47
C PHE A 65 7.21 -22.69 29.02
N ALA A 66 7.77 -23.57 28.20
CA ALA A 66 9.10 -23.37 27.63
C ALA A 66 9.10 -22.21 26.61
N GLY A 67 10.24 -21.53 26.49
CA GLY A 67 10.45 -20.53 25.45
C GLY A 67 10.62 -21.18 24.08
N ASP A 68 10.17 -20.48 23.03
CA ASP A 68 10.29 -20.92 21.64
C ASP A 68 10.31 -19.71 20.69
N GLY A 69 10.80 -19.90 19.46
CA GLY A 69 10.96 -18.85 18.48
C GLY A 69 10.54 -19.26 17.07
N ILE A 70 9.89 -18.35 16.36
CA ILE A 70 9.50 -18.52 14.96
C ILE A 70 9.96 -17.32 14.13
N SER A 71 10.19 -17.54 12.83
CA SER A 71 10.52 -16.47 11.90
C SER A 71 9.71 -16.58 10.61
N LYS A 72 9.29 -15.44 10.07
CA LYS A 72 8.60 -15.34 8.79
C LYS A 72 9.19 -14.21 7.97
N THR A 73 9.48 -14.51 6.72
CA THR A 73 9.98 -13.54 5.75
C THR A 73 8.80 -12.95 4.98
N THR A 74 8.71 -11.62 4.90
CA THR A 74 7.61 -10.90 4.23
C THR A 74 8.13 -9.69 3.45
N PRO A 75 7.55 -9.36 2.29
CA PRO A 75 7.85 -8.09 1.64
C PRO A 75 7.33 -6.92 2.48
N VAL A 76 8.12 -5.85 2.52
CA VAL A 76 7.75 -4.52 3.01
C VAL A 76 7.98 -3.53 1.88
N VAL A 77 6.91 -2.85 1.49
CA VAL A 77 6.96 -1.72 0.58
C VAL A 77 6.67 -0.49 1.42
N SER A 78 7.65 0.40 1.53
CA SER A 78 7.37 1.73 2.01
C SER A 78 6.46 2.41 1.00
N GLN A 79 5.35 2.97 1.47
CA GLN A 79 4.49 3.82 0.65
C GLN A 79 5.33 5.00 0.14
N THR A 80 5.68 4.95 -1.14
CA THR A 80 6.17 6.13 -1.87
C THR A 80 4.97 7.00 -2.18
N THR A 81 5.00 8.24 -1.69
CA THR A 81 4.05 9.26 -2.11
C THR A 81 4.22 9.48 -3.61
N VAL A 82 3.18 9.22 -4.38
CA VAL A 82 3.16 9.54 -5.81
C VAL A 82 2.72 10.99 -5.94
N PHE A 83 3.57 11.84 -6.50
CA PHE A 83 3.16 13.16 -6.94
C PHE A 83 2.38 12.99 -8.24
N LEU A 84 1.04 13.02 -8.12
CA LEU A 84 0.16 12.84 -9.27
C LEU A 84 0.30 14.00 -10.27
N ASP A 85 0.62 15.21 -9.78
CA ASP A 85 0.91 16.39 -10.60
C ASP A 85 2.37 16.41 -11.10
N GLN A 86 2.85 15.26 -11.58
CA GLN A 86 4.17 15.15 -12.18
C GLN A 86 4.02 15.08 -13.71
N PHE A 87 4.85 15.86 -14.41
CA PHE A 87 5.01 15.75 -15.86
C PHE A 87 5.28 14.29 -16.26
N GLY A 88 4.41 13.73 -17.09
CA GLY A 88 4.49 12.34 -17.55
C GLY A 88 3.50 11.37 -16.86
N LEU A 89 2.93 11.73 -15.70
CA LEU A 89 1.78 11.02 -15.11
C LEU A 89 0.44 11.66 -15.52
N THR A 90 0.39 12.97 -15.72
CA THR A 90 -0.75 13.69 -16.30
C THR A 90 -0.40 14.22 -17.69
N GLY A 91 -1.40 14.35 -18.55
CA GLY A 91 -1.21 14.77 -19.93
C GLY A 91 -2.21 14.17 -20.90
N THR A 92 -1.91 14.36 -22.18
CA THR A 92 -2.64 13.76 -23.30
C THR A 92 -1.67 12.91 -24.10
N TRP A 93 -2.09 11.69 -24.43
CA TRP A 93 -1.31 10.76 -25.24
C TRP A 93 -2.20 10.16 -26.29
N TYR A 94 -1.64 9.95 -27.47
CA TYR A 94 -2.34 9.33 -28.57
C TYR A 94 -1.42 8.42 -29.36
N ASN A 95 -2.01 7.46 -30.06
CA ASN A 95 -1.31 6.62 -31.01
C ASN A 95 -1.52 7.17 -32.43
N ALA A 96 -0.46 7.66 -33.05
CA ALA A 96 -0.50 8.20 -34.41
C ALA A 96 -0.87 7.13 -35.46
N ALA A 97 -0.58 5.85 -35.20
CA ALA A 97 -0.88 4.75 -36.12
C ALA A 97 -2.38 4.39 -36.17
N THR A 98 -3.19 4.88 -35.24
CA THR A 98 -4.61 4.53 -35.12
C THR A 98 -5.53 5.74 -35.35
N SER A 99 -5.14 6.64 -36.25
CA SER A 99 -5.85 7.92 -36.49
C SER A 99 -5.99 8.79 -35.23
N GLY A 100 -5.05 8.65 -34.29
CA GLY A 100 -4.99 9.50 -33.11
C GLY A 100 -5.79 9.04 -31.90
N GLN A 101 -6.25 7.78 -31.81
CA GLN A 101 -6.89 7.29 -30.59
C GLN A 101 -6.00 7.51 -29.38
N GLY A 102 -6.59 7.94 -28.27
CA GLY A 102 -5.81 8.44 -27.16
C GLY A 102 -6.59 8.61 -25.87
N PHE A 103 -5.87 9.02 -24.85
CA PHE A 103 -6.40 9.27 -23.52
C PHE A 103 -5.82 10.56 -22.93
N LEU A 104 -6.58 11.12 -22.00
CA LEU A 104 -6.25 12.26 -21.16
C LEU A 104 -6.31 11.79 -19.71
N LEU A 105 -5.32 12.20 -18.93
CA LEU A 105 -5.35 12.07 -17.48
C LEU A 105 -4.90 13.37 -16.83
N VAL A 106 -5.67 13.88 -15.88
CA VAL A 106 -5.37 15.07 -15.11
C VAL A 106 -5.59 14.80 -13.62
N SER A 107 -4.73 15.35 -12.78
CA SER A 107 -4.87 15.32 -11.32
C SER A 107 -4.97 16.73 -10.78
N TYR A 108 -5.96 16.96 -9.92
CA TYR A 108 -6.14 18.20 -9.18
C TYR A 108 -5.81 17.94 -7.71
N PRO A 109 -4.60 18.30 -7.23
CA PRO A 109 -4.23 18.09 -5.85
C PRO A 109 -5.13 18.91 -4.92
N ASP A 110 -5.49 18.33 -3.78
CA ASP A 110 -6.28 18.93 -2.70
C ASP A 110 -7.66 19.51 -3.09
N LEU A 111 -8.17 19.20 -4.29
CA LEU A 111 -9.45 19.73 -4.78
C LEU A 111 -10.65 19.24 -3.96
N ALA A 112 -10.58 18.02 -3.41
CA ALA A 112 -11.62 17.45 -2.56
C ALA A 112 -11.34 17.65 -1.05
N GLY A 113 -10.28 18.37 -0.70
CA GLY A 113 -9.83 18.64 0.66
C GLY A 113 -8.35 18.35 0.86
N ALA A 114 -7.76 18.84 1.96
CA ALA A 114 -6.33 18.67 2.24
C ALA A 114 -5.94 17.17 2.26
N GLY A 115 -4.96 16.80 1.43
CA GLY A 115 -4.49 15.42 1.24
C GLY A 115 -5.37 14.56 0.34
N THR A 116 -6.45 15.11 -0.23
CA THR A 116 -7.39 14.42 -1.12
C THR A 116 -7.57 15.21 -2.42
N GLY A 117 -6.96 14.72 -3.50
CA GLY A 117 -7.13 15.27 -4.83
C GLY A 117 -8.29 14.63 -5.60
N VAL A 118 -8.51 15.12 -6.82
CA VAL A 118 -9.41 14.52 -7.81
C VAL A 118 -8.58 14.10 -9.01
N ILE A 119 -8.75 12.86 -9.47
CA ILE A 119 -8.27 12.41 -10.77
C ILE A 119 -9.45 12.48 -11.73
N ALA A 120 -9.23 13.08 -12.88
CA ALA A 120 -10.19 13.07 -13.98
C ALA A 120 -9.48 12.68 -15.28
N GLY A 121 -10.23 12.09 -16.19
CA GLY A 121 -9.68 11.70 -17.46
C GLY A 121 -10.74 11.24 -18.42
N GLY A 122 -10.26 10.82 -19.57
CA GLY A 122 -11.10 10.25 -20.59
C GLY A 122 -10.26 9.62 -21.67
N TRP A 123 -10.91 8.84 -22.51
CA TRP A 123 -10.27 8.31 -23.70
C TRP A 123 -11.26 8.34 -24.85
N PHE A 124 -10.71 8.31 -26.05
CA PHE A 124 -11.52 8.11 -27.24
C PHE A 124 -10.94 7.03 -28.14
N THR A 125 -11.86 6.37 -28.84
CA THR A 125 -11.56 5.34 -29.82
C THR A 125 -12.42 5.56 -31.06
N PHE A 126 -12.10 4.87 -32.15
CA PHE A 126 -12.89 4.87 -33.38
C PHE A 126 -13.45 3.47 -33.65
N ASP A 127 -14.56 3.41 -34.38
CA ASP A 127 -15.06 2.17 -34.95
C ASP A 127 -14.00 1.53 -35.88
N VAL A 128 -13.83 0.21 -35.75
CA VAL A 128 -12.81 -0.59 -36.45
C VAL A 128 -13.03 -0.71 -37.95
N VAL A 129 -14.21 -0.39 -38.47
CA VAL A 129 -14.58 -0.63 -39.87
C VAL A 129 -14.44 0.62 -40.75
N SER A 130 -14.60 1.83 -40.21
CA SER A 130 -14.61 3.05 -41.04
C SER A 130 -13.85 4.27 -40.51
N GLY A 131 -13.14 4.18 -39.38
CA GLY A 131 -12.24 5.20 -38.82
C GLY A 131 -12.47 6.67 -39.26
N GLY A 132 -13.10 7.49 -38.42
CA GLY A 132 -13.32 8.91 -38.70
C GLY A 132 -14.00 9.64 -37.55
N ALA A 133 -13.97 10.97 -37.54
CA ALA A 133 -14.52 11.81 -36.45
C ALA A 133 -15.99 11.47 -36.11
N ASP A 134 -16.79 11.14 -37.12
CA ASP A 134 -18.22 10.78 -36.96
C ASP A 134 -18.45 9.43 -36.27
N LYS A 135 -17.41 8.63 -36.11
CA LYS A 135 -17.43 7.31 -35.45
C LYS A 135 -16.56 7.29 -34.18
N GLN A 136 -16.16 8.46 -33.71
CA GLN A 136 -15.44 8.62 -32.45
C GLN A 136 -16.37 8.32 -31.27
N ARG A 137 -15.88 7.54 -30.30
CA ARG A 137 -16.57 7.30 -29.03
C ARG A 137 -15.71 7.85 -27.91
N TRP A 138 -16.29 8.70 -27.07
CA TRP A 138 -15.66 9.29 -25.90
C TRP A 138 -16.14 8.62 -24.63
N TYR A 139 -15.21 8.46 -23.69
CA TYR A 139 -15.46 7.97 -22.34
C TYR A 139 -14.79 8.93 -21.36
N SER A 140 -15.43 9.15 -20.23
CA SER A 140 -14.90 9.98 -19.15
C SER A 140 -14.97 9.23 -17.82
N PHE A 141 -14.07 9.60 -16.92
CA PHE A 141 -14.04 9.10 -15.55
C PHE A 141 -13.49 10.20 -14.64
N SER A 142 -13.97 10.23 -13.40
CA SER A 142 -13.45 11.15 -12.38
C SER A 142 -13.77 10.67 -10.99
N GLY A 143 -12.85 10.86 -10.04
CA GLY A 143 -13.08 10.50 -8.65
C GLY A 143 -11.95 10.97 -7.73
N ASN A 144 -12.16 10.80 -6.43
CA ASN A 144 -11.19 11.20 -5.42
C ASN A 144 -9.98 10.26 -5.42
N ALA A 145 -8.79 10.81 -5.18
CA ALA A 145 -7.57 10.05 -5.02
C ALA A 145 -6.66 10.69 -3.96
N ARG A 146 -5.92 9.86 -3.23
CA ARG A 146 -4.91 10.32 -2.27
C ARG A 146 -3.54 9.82 -2.73
N SER A 147 -2.51 10.65 -2.58
CA SER A 147 -1.13 10.32 -2.97
C SER A 147 -0.48 9.21 -2.13
N ILE A 148 -1.18 8.76 -1.08
CA ILE A 148 -0.80 7.65 -0.20
C ILE A 148 -1.49 6.34 -0.55
N ASP A 149 -2.54 6.35 -1.37
CA ASP A 149 -3.23 5.13 -1.76
C ASP A 149 -2.53 4.49 -2.97
N ALA A 150 -2.41 3.17 -2.96
CA ALA A 150 -1.82 2.42 -4.07
C ALA A 150 -2.77 2.29 -5.28
N GLN A 151 -4.07 2.58 -5.09
CA GLN A 151 -5.11 2.51 -6.10
C GLN A 151 -6.26 3.46 -5.73
N ALA A 152 -6.98 3.96 -6.74
CA ALA A 152 -8.21 4.71 -6.57
C ALA A 152 -9.34 4.03 -7.34
N THR A 153 -10.54 3.99 -6.75
CA THR A 153 -11.76 3.54 -7.43
C THR A 153 -12.50 4.79 -7.88
N LEU A 154 -12.67 4.94 -9.20
CA LEU A 154 -13.26 6.10 -9.86
C LEU A 154 -14.61 5.74 -10.50
#